data_AF-A0A972CKR2-F1
#
_entry.id   AF-A0A972CKR2-F1
#
_cell.length_a   1.000
_cell.length_b   1.000
_cell.length_c   1.000
_cell.angle_alpha   90.00
_cell.angle_beta   90.00
_cell.angle_gamma   90.00
#
_symmetry.space_group_name_H-M   'P 1'
#
loop_
_entity.id
_entity.type
_entity.pdbx_description
1 polymer ?
#
loop_
_entity_poly.entity_id
_entity_poly.type
_entity_poly.pdbx_seq_one_letter_code
_entity_poly.pdbx_strand_id
1 'polypeptide(L)'
;MNRKDALLALLVVIIWGANFTVIKLGLGGVPSMLLVAIRYSLVAFPAVFIIKKPKTSWNYIIWYGLTVGVGQFSCLFYAMEIGMPA
;
A
#
# COMPACT_ATOMS: atom_id res chain seq x y z
N MET A 1 5.21 -23.27 -13.37
CA MET A 1 5.84 -22.01 -12.88
C MET A 1 7.18 -21.88 -13.57
N ASN A 2 7.33 -20.88 -14.43
CA ASN A 2 8.57 -20.66 -15.17
C ASN A 2 9.62 -20.06 -14.20
N ARG A 3 10.92 -20.35 -14.36
CA ARG A 3 11.97 -19.81 -13.45
C ARG A 3 11.96 -18.28 -13.38
N LYS A 4 11.53 -17.63 -14.46
CA LYS A 4 11.33 -16.17 -14.56
C LYS A 4 10.22 -15.68 -13.63
N ASP A 5 9.11 -16.42 -13.51
CA ASP A 5 8.00 -16.08 -12.62
C ASP A 5 8.44 -16.18 -11.16
N ALA A 6 9.25 -17.19 -10.83
CA ALA A 6 9.78 -17.38 -9.48
C ALA A 6 10.74 -16.23 -9.08
N LEU A 7 11.60 -15.78 -10.01
CA LEU A 7 12.49 -14.64 -9.80
C LEU A 7 11.72 -13.33 -9.61
N LEU A 8 10.68 -13.10 -10.42
CA LEU A 8 9.81 -11.94 -10.28
C LEU A 8 9.04 -11.97 -8.96
N ALA A 9 8.51 -13.12 -8.56
CA ALA A 9 7.83 -13.28 -7.27
C ALA A 9 8.77 -12.99 -6.10
N LEU A 10 10.01 -13.50 -6.14
CA LEU A 10 11.01 -13.22 -5.10
C LEU A 10 11.32 -11.71 -5.00
N LEU A 11 11.48 -11.04 -6.14
CA LEU A 11 11.73 -9.61 -6.18
C LEU A 11 10.55 -8.82 -5.58
N VAL A 12 9.31 -9.20 -5.91
CA VAL A 12 8.10 -8.60 -5.32
C VAL A 12 8.08 -8.77 -3.81
N VAL A 13 8.40 -9.97 -3.30
CA VAL A 13 8.46 -10.26 -1.86
C VAL A 13 9.52 -9.40 -1.17
N ILE A 14 10.70 -9.24 -1.75
CA ILE A 14 11.77 -8.41 -1.20
C ILE A 14 11.34 -6.93 -1.15
N ILE A 15 10.76 -6.41 -2.24
CA ILE A 15 10.27 -5.03 -2.28
C ILE A 15 9.18 -4.80 -1.24
N TRP A 16 8.23 -5.73 -1.12
CA TRP A 16 7.17 -5.62 -0.12
C TRP A 16 7.69 -5.73 1.32
N GLY A 17 8.63 -6.65 1.59
CA GLY A 17 9.30 -6.78 2.88
C GLY A 17 10.07 -5.52 3.29
N ALA A 18 10.78 -4.91 2.33
CA ALA A 18 11.46 -3.63 2.55
C ALA A 18 10.45 -2.50 2.87
N ASN A 19 9.29 -2.47 2.20
CA ASN A 19 8.23 -1.50 2.48
C ASN A 19 7.75 -1.59 3.94
N PHE A 20 7.53 -2.80 4.47
CA PHE A 20 7.17 -2.98 5.89
C PHE A 20 8.24 -2.46 6.85
N THR A 21 9.52 -2.63 6.50
CA THR A 21 10.63 -2.11 7.29
C THR A 21 10.64 -0.58 7.31
N VAL A 22 10.44 0.06 6.15
CA VAL A 22 10.34 1.53 6.06
C VAL A 22 9.14 2.06 6.84
N ILE A 23 8.01 1.37 6.79
CA ILE A 23 6.82 1.72 7.59
C ILE A 23 7.14 1.67 9.08
N LYS A 24 7.75 0.58 9.55
CA LYS A 24 8.13 0.43 10.96
C LYS A 24 9.12 1.51 11.41
N LEU A 25 10.06 1.91 10.55
CA LEU A 25 10.96 3.04 10.81
C LEU A 25 10.21 4.38 10.86
N GLY A 26 9.25 4.60 9.96
CA GLY A 26 8.44 5.82 9.91
C GLY A 26 7.50 5.99 11.11
N LEU A 27 7.00 4.88 11.66
CA LEU A 27 6.17 4.87 12.88
C LEU A 27 6.92 5.37 14.13
N GLY A 28 8.25 5.46 14.10
CA GLY A 28 9.04 6.01 15.21
C GLY A 28 8.91 7.53 15.39
N GLY A 29 8.37 8.25 14.40
CA GLY A 29 8.21 9.71 14.46
C GLY A 29 6.94 10.27 13.84
N VAL A 30 6.15 9.45 13.14
CA VAL A 30 4.93 9.88 12.43
C VAL A 30 3.78 8.94 12.75
N PRO A 31 2.57 9.44 13.10
CA PRO A 31 1.40 8.61 13.32
C PRO A 31 1.08 7.72 12.12
N SER A 32 0.67 6.49 12.38
CA SER A 32 0.42 5.44 11.37
C SER A 32 -0.54 5.87 10.27
N MET A 33 -1.66 6.49 10.65
CA MET A 33 -2.66 7.02 9.71
C MET A 33 -2.12 8.14 8.83
N LEU A 34 -1.22 8.99 9.35
CA LEU A 34 -0.63 10.07 8.57
C LEU A 34 0.36 9.52 7.53
N LEU A 35 1.15 8.49 7.90
CA LEU A 35 2.07 7.84 6.98
C LEU A 35 1.34 7.13 5.83
N VAL A 36 0.20 6.49 6.14
CA VAL A 36 -0.73 5.94 5.14
C VAL A 36 -1.25 7.04 4.23
N ALA A 37 -1.79 8.13 4.79
CA ALA A 37 -2.35 9.23 4.02
C ALA A 37 -1.32 9.82 3.05
N ILE A 38 -0.10 10.13 3.53
CA ILE A 38 0.98 10.67 2.70
C ILE A 38 1.36 9.68 1.59
N ARG A 39 1.54 8.40 1.92
CA ARG A 39 1.87 7.36 0.93
C ARG A 39 0.80 7.29 -0.17
N TYR A 40 -0.48 7.24 0.20
CA TYR A 40 -1.57 7.18 -0.76
C TYR A 40 -1.72 8.47 -1.58
N SER A 41 -1.53 9.64 -0.97
CA SER A 41 -1.57 10.91 -1.69
C SER A 41 -0.42 11.03 -2.71
N LEU A 42 0.80 10.63 -2.33
CA LEU A 42 1.96 10.63 -3.21
C LEU A 42 1.84 9.62 -4.36
N VAL A 43 1.11 8.52 -4.18
CA VAL A 43 0.83 7.56 -5.25
C VAL A 43 -0.35 8.04 -6.11
N ALA A 44 -1.40 8.58 -5.50
CA ALA A 44 -2.58 9.07 -6.19
C ALA A 44 -2.26 10.25 -7.13
N PHE A 45 -1.39 11.17 -6.71
CA PHE A 45 -1.03 12.35 -7.49
C PHE A 45 -0.48 12.00 -8.88
N PRO A 46 0.62 11.23 -9.03
CA PRO A 46 1.10 10.80 -10.34
C PRO A 46 0.15 9.81 -11.02
N ALA A 47 -0.56 8.96 -10.26
CA ALA A 47 -1.51 8.01 -10.83
C ALA A 47 -2.64 8.70 -11.60
N VAL A 48 -3.13 9.86 -11.13
CA VAL A 48 -4.17 10.63 -11.83
C VAL A 48 -3.69 11.15 -13.21
N PHE A 49 -2.41 11.48 -13.34
CA PHE A 49 -1.85 11.98 -14.61
C PHE A 49 -1.36 10.87 -15.56
N ILE A 50 -0.82 9.77 -15.02
CA ILE A 50 -0.18 8.70 -15.81
C ILE A 50 -1.17 7.57 -16.16
N ILE A 51 -2.12 7.25 -15.27
CA ILE A 51 -3.02 6.11 -15.45
C ILE A 51 -4.27 6.53 -16.22
N LYS A 52 -4.45 5.94 -17.40
CA LYS A 52 -5.65 6.13 -18.22
C LYS A 52 -6.88 5.67 -17.43
N LYS A 53 -7.89 6.54 -17.28
CA LYS A 53 -9.12 6.26 -16.53
C LYS A 53 -9.73 4.91 -16.96
N PRO A 54 -9.90 3.95 -16.04
CA PRO A 54 -10.49 2.66 -16.38
C PRO A 54 -11.96 2.82 -16.78
N LYS A 55 -12.45 1.99 -17.72
CA LYS A 55 -13.84 1.99 -18.24
C LYS A 55 -14.86 1.39 -17.25
N THR A 56 -14.66 1.57 -15.95
CA THR A 56 -15.53 1.04 -14.89
C THR A 56 -16.33 2.15 -14.22
N SER A 57 -17.48 1.78 -13.66
CA SER A 57 -18.32 2.73 -12.90
C SER A 57 -17.51 3.31 -11.72
N TRP A 58 -17.64 4.62 -11.52
CA TRP A 58 -16.92 5.38 -10.50
C TRP A 58 -17.11 4.80 -9.09
N ASN A 59 -18.27 4.20 -8.83
CA ASN A 59 -18.57 3.53 -7.56
C ASN A 59 -17.60 2.38 -7.27
N TYR A 60 -17.24 1.56 -8.26
CA TYR A 60 -16.28 0.47 -8.03
C TYR A 60 -14.88 1.01 -7.75
N ILE A 61 -14.49 2.11 -8.39
CA ILE A 61 -13.18 2.73 -8.16
C ILE A 61 -13.10 3.27 -6.72
N ILE A 62 -14.16 3.94 -6.25
CA ILE A 62 -14.22 4.48 -4.90
C ILE A 62 -14.28 3.35 -3.86
N TRP A 63 -15.20 2.39 -4.01
CA TRP A 63 -15.34 1.29 -3.05
C TRP A 63 -14.09 0.43 -2.97
N TYR A 64 -13.44 0.16 -4.10
CA TYR A 64 -12.20 -0.59 -4.12
C TYR A 64 -11.06 0.19 -3.44
N GLY A 65 -10.92 1.49 -3.75
CA GLY A 65 -9.93 2.35 -3.10
C GLY A 65 -10.16 2.49 -1.59
N LEU A 66 -11.41 2.59 -1.15
CA LEU A 66 -11.76 2.67 0.28
C LEU A 66 -11.53 1.35 1.00
N THR A 67 -11.88 0.22 0.42
CA THR A 67 -11.73 -1.09 1.10
C THR A 67 -10.29 -1.59 1.09
N VAL A 68 -9.64 -1.59 -0.08
CA VAL A 68 -8.27 -2.10 -0.25
C VAL A 68 -7.21 -1.06 0.11
N GLY A 69 -7.42 0.20 -0.24
CA GLY A 69 -6.48 1.27 0.08
C GLY A 69 -6.60 1.71 1.53
N VAL A 70 -7.77 2.22 1.91
CA VAL A 70 -7.97 2.79 3.26
C VAL A 70 -8.21 1.70 4.29
N GLY A 71 -9.16 0.79 4.08
CA GLY A 71 -9.56 -0.20 5.08
C GLY A 71 -8.44 -1.18 5.43
N GLN A 72 -7.94 -1.91 4.44
CA GLN A 72 -6.90 -2.93 4.66
C GLN A 72 -5.62 -2.31 5.25
N PHE A 73 -5.10 -1.22 4.68
CA PHE A 73 -3.87 -0.64 5.18
C PHE A 73 -4.07 0.09 6.50
N SER A 74 -5.18 0.81 6.74
CA SER A 74 -5.37 1.43 8.06
C SER A 74 -5.38 0.38 9.17
N CYS A 75 -6.06 -0.76 8.98
CA CYS A 75 -6.03 -1.86 9.93
C CYS A 75 -4.63 -2.46 10.10
N LEU A 76 -3.90 -2.68 8.99
CA LEU A 76 -2.55 -3.26 9.02
C LEU A 76 -1.54 -2.34 9.72
N PHE A 77 -1.60 -1.03 9.43
CA PHE A 77 -0.74 -0.03 10.06
C PHE A 77 -1.06 0.17 11.54
N TYR A 78 -2.35 0.17 11.89
CA TYR A 78 -2.79 0.18 13.28
C TYR A 78 -2.32 -1.07 14.04
N ALA A 79 -2.41 -2.26 13.43
CA ALA A 79 -1.91 -3.50 14.01
C ALA A 79 -0.39 -3.46 14.26
N MET A 80 0.38 -2.88 13.35
CA MET A 80 1.82 -2.67 13.53
C MET A 80 2.15 -1.67 14.65
N GLU A 81 1.34 -0.61 14.80
CA GLU A 81 1.51 0.40 15.85
C GLU A 81 1.25 -0.16 17.26
N ILE A 82 0.23 -1.01 17.41
CA ILE A 82 -0.08 -1.68 18.70
C ILE A 82 0.89 -2.83 19.05
N GLY A 83 1.93 -3.05 18.25
CA GLY A 83 2.99 -4.03 18.54
C GLY A 83 2.61 -5.49 18.22
N MET A 84 1.53 -5.74 17.48
CA MET A 84 1.27 -7.07 16.94
C MET A 84 2.36 -7.40 15.90
N PRO A 85 3.04 -8.56 15.99
CA PRO A 85 4.01 -8.94 14.97
C PRO A 85 3.27 -9.16 13.65
N ALA A 86 3.71 -8.43 12.62
CA ALA A 86 3.26 -8.59 11.24
C ALA A 86 3.68 -9.94 10.64
#